data_AF-A0A8D3ABW3-F1
#
_entry.id   AF-A0A8D3ABW3-F1
#
_cell.length_a   1.000
_cell.length_b   1.000
_cell.length_c   1.000
_cell.angle_alpha   90.00
_cell.angle_beta   90.00
_cell.angle_gamma   90.00
#
_symmetry.space_group_name_H-M   'P 1'
#
loop_
_entity.id
_entity.type
_entity.pdbx_description
1 polymer ?
#
loop_
_entity_poly.entity_id
_entity_poly.type
_entity_poly.pdbx_seq_one_letter_code
_entity_poly.pdbx_strand_id
1 'polypeptide(L)'
;INTMWKLVLPVLAAVLAVGWGGLVGAPSDVDANDAGVQDALNFAVVKHNRGTNDMYLSQVAEVVKVQRQLVSGTKYTITVKMAKTPCRKESANEPYECRFVVWSRPWLGDITMLDEKC
;
A
#
# COMPACT_ATOMS: atom_id res chain seq x y z
N ILE A 1 -41.95 15.71 -33.21
CA ILE A 1 -41.36 14.42 -32.76
C ILE A 1 -39.90 14.36 -33.24
N ASN A 2 -39.12 15.32 -32.74
CA ASN A 2 -38.08 15.20 -31.70
C ASN A 2 -36.70 14.77 -32.25
N THR A 3 -36.10 15.67 -33.02
CA THR A 3 -34.69 15.67 -33.46
C THR A 3 -33.69 15.78 -32.30
N MET A 4 -34.14 16.10 -31.07
CA MET A 4 -33.32 16.19 -29.86
C MET A 4 -32.51 14.91 -29.57
N TRP A 5 -33.09 13.73 -29.77
CA TRP A 5 -32.40 12.46 -29.51
C TRP A 5 -31.16 12.24 -30.42
N LYS A 6 -31.17 12.78 -31.64
CA LYS A 6 -30.06 12.64 -32.60
C LYS A 6 -28.80 13.39 -32.17
N LEU A 7 -28.93 14.40 -31.30
CA LEU A 7 -27.79 15.12 -30.71
C LEU A 7 -27.42 14.55 -29.33
N VAL A 8 -28.40 14.02 -28.58
CA VAL A 8 -28.17 13.44 -27.24
C VAL A 8 -27.35 12.14 -27.33
N LEU A 9 -27.66 11.25 -28.28
CA LEU A 9 -26.93 9.99 -28.46
C LEU A 9 -25.41 10.13 -28.72
N PRO A 10 -24.95 10.93 -29.71
CA PRO A 10 -23.52 11.06 -29.99
C PRO A 10 -22.78 11.79 -28.86
N VAL A 11 -23.43 12.75 -28.18
CA VAL A 11 -22.85 13.42 -27.00
C VAL A 11 -22.68 12.44 -25.84
N LEU A 12 -23.68 11.59 -25.57
CA LEU A 12 -23.59 10.57 -24.53
C LEU A 12 -22.50 9.52 -24.83
N ALA A 13 -22.37 9.11 -26.11
CA ALA A 13 -21.31 8.19 -26.54
C ALA A 13 -19.91 8.80 -26.40
N ALA A 14 -19.75 10.10 -26.70
CA ALA A 14 -18.47 10.80 -26.50
C ALA A 14 -18.09 10.88 -25.01
N VAL A 15 -19.03 11.13 -24.11
CA VAL A 15 -18.78 11.18 -22.65
C VAL A 15 -18.39 9.80 -22.10
N LEU A 16 -18.99 8.72 -22.60
CA LEU A 16 -18.64 7.35 -22.19
C LEU A 16 -17.26 6.90 -22.69
N ALA A 17 -16.79 7.42 -23.83
CA ALA A 17 -15.50 7.03 -24.42
C ALA A 17 -14.27 7.57 -23.67
N VAL A 18 -14.40 8.63 -22.87
CA VAL A 18 -13.27 9.31 -22.20
C VAL A 18 -13.02 8.83 -20.76
N GLY A 19 -13.82 7.88 -20.25
CA GLY A 19 -13.95 7.65 -18.80
C GLY A 19 -13.19 6.48 -18.17
N TRP A 20 -12.51 5.61 -18.93
CA TRP A 20 -12.05 4.30 -18.41
C TRP A 20 -10.53 4.12 -18.30
N GLY A 21 -9.73 5.17 -18.54
CA GLY A 21 -8.27 5.10 -18.32
C GLY A 21 -7.91 5.35 -16.86
N GLY A 22 -7.44 4.32 -16.14
CA GLY A 22 -6.87 4.49 -14.80
C GLY A 22 -5.52 5.22 -14.86
N LEU A 23 -5.30 6.19 -13.96
CA LEU A 23 -4.01 6.88 -13.84
C LEU A 23 -2.96 5.94 -13.20
N VAL A 24 -2.07 5.38 -14.02
CA VAL A 24 -1.05 4.41 -13.56
C VAL A 24 -0.02 4.99 -12.58
N GLY A 25 0.21 6.30 -12.59
CA GLY A 25 1.15 7.00 -11.70
C GLY A 25 0.51 7.58 -10.42
N ALA A 26 -0.82 7.49 -10.28
CA ALA A 26 -1.50 7.90 -9.07
C ALA A 26 -1.45 6.76 -8.03
N PRO A 27 -1.44 7.08 -6.72
CA PRO A 27 -1.66 6.07 -5.70
C PRO A 27 -3.00 5.37 -5.91
N SER A 28 -2.97 4.05 -5.88
CA SER A 28 -4.16 3.20 -6.00
C SER A 28 -4.11 2.09 -4.95
N ASP A 29 -5.28 1.68 -4.45
CA ASP A 29 -5.37 0.61 -3.47
C ASP A 29 -5.02 -0.73 -4.16
N VAL A 30 -4.28 -1.59 -3.45
CA VAL A 30 -3.81 -2.88 -3.95
C VAL A 30 -4.04 -3.95 -2.89
N ASP A 31 -4.23 -5.21 -3.32
CA ASP A 31 -4.42 -6.33 -2.42
C ASP A 31 -3.17 -6.58 -1.54
N ALA A 32 -3.39 -6.88 -0.26
CA ALA A 32 -2.30 -7.13 0.68
C ALA A 32 -1.51 -8.42 0.38
N ASN A 33 -2.10 -9.34 -0.40
CA ASN A 33 -1.47 -10.59 -0.83
C ASN A 33 -0.71 -10.46 -2.15
N ASP A 34 -0.67 -9.27 -2.76
CA ASP A 34 0.22 -9.03 -3.89
C ASP A 34 1.67 -9.28 -3.46
N ALA A 35 2.41 -10.07 -4.25
CA ALA A 35 3.77 -10.48 -3.90
C ALA A 35 4.70 -9.29 -3.62
N GLY A 36 4.60 -8.22 -4.40
CA GLY A 36 5.41 -7.02 -4.20
C GLY A 36 5.03 -6.24 -2.94
N VAL A 37 3.78 -6.34 -2.49
CA VAL A 37 3.33 -5.80 -1.20
C VAL A 37 3.90 -6.63 -0.07
N GLN A 38 3.84 -7.96 -0.15
CA GLN A 38 4.39 -8.83 0.88
C GLN A 38 5.91 -8.66 1.03
N ASP A 39 6.65 -8.55 -0.07
CA ASP A 39 8.08 -8.27 -0.04
C ASP A 39 8.38 -6.92 0.62
N ALA A 40 7.62 -5.88 0.27
CA ALA A 40 7.76 -4.55 0.85
C ALA A 40 7.43 -4.53 2.34
N LEU A 41 6.36 -5.20 2.76
CA LEU A 41 5.94 -5.28 4.15
C LEU A 41 6.96 -6.08 4.98
N ASN A 42 7.42 -7.22 4.49
CA ASN A 42 8.44 -8.04 5.16
C ASN A 42 9.74 -7.23 5.35
N PHE A 43 10.20 -6.55 4.30
CA PHE A 43 11.34 -5.65 4.40
C PHE A 43 11.11 -4.55 5.45
N ALA A 44 9.94 -3.91 5.45
CA ALA A 44 9.62 -2.84 6.38
C ALA A 44 9.62 -3.32 7.85
N VAL A 45 9.00 -4.46 8.14
CA VAL A 45 8.94 -5.05 9.48
C VAL A 45 10.34 -5.42 9.98
N VAL A 46 11.18 -6.02 9.13
CA VAL A 46 12.57 -6.35 9.50
C VAL A 46 13.37 -5.08 9.78
N LYS A 47 13.20 -4.04 8.95
CA LYS A 47 13.89 -2.76 9.15
C LYS A 47 13.42 -2.02 10.41
N HIS A 48 12.12 -2.01 10.68
CA HIS A 48 11.52 -1.47 11.91
C HIS A 48 12.13 -2.12 13.14
N ASN A 49 12.09 -3.44 13.23
CA ASN A 49 12.62 -4.20 14.38
C ASN A 49 14.12 -3.98 14.60
N ARG A 50 14.90 -3.78 13.53
CA ARG A 50 16.34 -3.46 13.63
C ARG A 50 16.61 -2.01 14.05
N GLY A 51 15.68 -1.09 13.77
CA GLY A 51 15.79 0.33 14.10
C GLY A 51 15.32 0.68 15.50
N THR A 52 14.43 -0.12 16.08
CA THR A 52 13.91 0.07 17.44
C THR A 52 14.83 -0.54 18.49
N ASN A 53 15.06 0.17 19.60
CA ASN A 53 15.73 -0.39 20.79
C ASN A 53 14.71 -1.08 21.72
N ASP A 54 13.86 -1.94 21.16
CA ASP A 54 12.91 -2.74 21.91
C ASP A 54 13.53 -4.11 22.21
N MET A 55 13.24 -4.64 23.40
CA MET A 55 13.67 -5.98 23.80
C MET A 55 12.83 -7.09 23.14
N TYR A 56 11.68 -6.74 22.57
CA TYR A 56 10.78 -7.67 21.88
C TYR A 56 10.68 -7.34 20.39
N LEU A 57 10.57 -8.38 19.57
CA LEU A 57 10.22 -8.20 18.16
C LEU A 57 8.73 -7.87 18.03
N SER A 58 8.40 -6.97 17.12
CA SER A 58 7.05 -6.66 16.68
C SER A 58 6.72 -7.39 15.38
N GLN A 59 5.49 -7.88 15.30
CA GLN A 59 4.92 -8.51 14.12
C GLN A 59 3.67 -7.76 13.66
N VAL A 60 3.26 -7.98 12.42
CA VAL A 60 2.01 -7.44 11.88
C VAL A 60 0.84 -8.20 12.50
N ALA A 61 -0.04 -7.47 13.20
CA ALA A 61 -1.30 -8.00 13.69
C ALA A 61 -2.40 -7.87 12.63
N GLU A 62 -2.42 -6.76 11.89
CA GLU A 62 -3.43 -6.46 10.88
C GLU A 62 -2.86 -5.55 9.79
N VAL A 63 -3.22 -5.79 8.52
CA VAL A 63 -2.97 -4.85 7.43
C VAL A 63 -4.22 -4.00 7.24
N VAL A 64 -4.12 -2.70 7.53
CA VAL A 64 -5.26 -1.76 7.50
C VAL A 64 -5.48 -1.23 6.09
N LYS A 65 -4.40 -0.83 5.42
CA LYS A 65 -4.47 -0.26 4.07
C LYS A 65 -3.17 -0.45 3.32
N VAL A 66 -3.27 -0.74 2.02
CA VAL A 66 -2.11 -0.80 1.12
C VAL A 66 -2.40 0.01 -0.13
N GLN A 67 -1.46 0.88 -0.48
CA GLN A 67 -1.50 1.63 -1.73
C GLN A 67 -0.21 1.43 -2.51
N ARG A 68 -0.34 1.27 -3.82
CA ARG A 68 0.77 1.22 -4.77
C ARG A 68 0.76 2.46 -5.65
N GLN A 69 1.95 3.00 -5.92
CA GLN A 69 2.16 4.08 -6.88
C GLN A 69 3.35 3.74 -7.78
N LEU A 70 3.14 3.80 -9.10
CA LEU A 70 4.22 3.64 -10.07
C LEU A 70 5.00 4.96 -10.21
N VAL A 71 6.31 4.87 -10.04
CA VAL A 71 7.28 5.98 -10.17
C VAL A 71 8.51 5.44 -10.93
N SER A 72 9.72 5.94 -10.67
CA SER A 72 10.98 5.31 -11.12
C SER A 72 11.29 4.01 -10.35
N GLY A 73 10.29 3.15 -10.19
CA GLY A 73 10.19 2.08 -9.19
C GLY A 73 8.73 1.89 -8.79
N THR A 74 8.50 1.07 -7.77
CA THR A 74 7.18 0.93 -7.16
C THR A 74 7.22 1.45 -5.75
N LYS A 75 6.39 2.45 -5.43
CA LYS A 75 6.23 2.98 -4.08
C LYS A 75 5.00 2.34 -3.44
N TYR A 76 5.22 1.69 -2.31
CA TYR A 76 4.17 1.13 -1.46
C TYR A 76 3.99 2.01 -0.23
N THR A 77 2.75 2.39 0.05
CA THR A 77 2.35 2.99 1.32
C THR A 77 1.50 1.96 2.04
N ILE A 78 1.99 1.44 3.17
CA ILE A 78 1.40 0.33 3.89
C ILE A 78 1.09 0.80 5.31
N THR A 79 -0.20 0.81 5.66
CA THR A 79 -0.67 1.07 7.02
C THR A 79 -1.01 -0.26 7.67
N VAL A 80 -0.38 -0.55 8.79
CA VAL A 80 -0.54 -1.82 9.52
C VAL A 80 -0.69 -1.56 11.01
N LYS A 81 -1.37 -2.46 11.72
CA LYS A 81 -1.27 -2.55 13.17
C LYS A 81 -0.16 -3.53 13.52
N MET A 82 0.83 -3.06 14.25
CA MET A 82 1.93 -3.83 14.79
C MET A 82 1.60 -4.27 16.22
N ALA A 83 2.02 -5.46 16.60
CA ALA A 83 1.94 -5.93 17.97
C ALA A 83 3.24 -6.64 18.35
N LYS A 84 3.68 -6.46 19.59
CA LYS A 84 4.86 -7.17 20.08
C LYS A 84 4.57 -8.67 20.15
N THR A 85 5.51 -9.46 19.68
CA THR A 85 5.48 -10.92 19.79
C THR A 85 5.53 -11.33 21.27
N PRO A 86 4.70 -12.30 21.70
CA PRO A 86 4.77 -12.80 23.07
C PRO A 86 5.96 -13.76 23.19
N CYS A 87 7.15 -13.25 23.51
CA CYS A 87 8.27 -14.11 23.89
C CYS A 87 8.02 -14.85 25.23
N ARG A 88 7.02 -14.43 26.02
CA ARG A 88 6.39 -15.21 27.12
C ARG A 88 4.88 -15.00 27.09
N LYS A 89 4.11 -16.08 27.31
CA LYS A 89 2.64 -16.05 27.40
C LYS A 89 2.20 -15.04 28.47
N GLU A 90 1.11 -14.31 28.17
CA GLU A 90 0.29 -13.47 29.07
C GLU A 90 0.59 -11.97 29.22
N SER A 91 1.00 -11.29 28.16
CA SER A 91 0.66 -9.87 28.04
C SER A 91 0.25 -9.54 26.61
N ALA A 92 -1.06 -9.38 26.38
CA ALA A 92 -1.56 -8.80 25.14
C ALA A 92 -1.13 -7.33 25.12
N ASN A 93 -0.01 -7.02 24.46
CA ASN A 93 0.32 -5.63 24.17
C ASN A 93 -0.71 -5.09 23.17
N GLU A 94 -1.26 -3.91 23.43
CA GLU A 94 -2.21 -3.27 22.54
C GLU A 94 -1.54 -3.03 21.18
N PRO A 95 -2.19 -3.41 20.06
CA PRO A 95 -1.66 -3.14 18.74
C PRO A 95 -1.52 -1.62 18.51
N TYR A 96 -0.39 -1.19 17.95
CA TYR A 96 -0.14 0.20 17.58
C TYR A 96 -0.09 0.34 16.05
N GLU A 97 -0.58 1.45 15.52
CA GLU A 97 -0.61 1.68 14.07
C GLU A 97 0.73 2.23 13.58
N CYS A 98 1.23 1.67 12.48
CA CYS A 98 2.40 2.15 11.77
C CYS A 98 2.07 2.35 10.29
N ARG A 99 2.62 3.41 9.71
CA ARG A 99 2.64 3.67 8.27
C ARG A 99 4.07 3.55 7.75
N PHE A 100 4.29 2.56 6.91
CA PHE A 100 5.54 2.36 6.18
C PHE A 100 5.43 2.86 4.75
N VAL A 101 6.47 3.55 4.27
CA VAL A 101 6.60 3.90 2.85
C VAL A 101 7.85 3.23 2.31
N VAL A 102 7.66 2.28 1.40
CA VAL A 102 8.73 1.46 0.84
C VAL A 102 8.82 1.71 -0.66
N TRP A 103 10.03 1.88 -1.16
CA TRP A 103 10.32 2.02 -2.58
C TRP A 103 11.14 0.83 -3.07
N SER A 104 10.59 0.13 -4.05
CA SER A 104 11.16 -1.10 -4.61
C SER A 104 11.49 -0.93 -6.09
N ARG A 105 12.68 -1.38 -6.47
CA ARG A 105 13.17 -1.46 -7.85
C ARG A 105 13.72 -2.88 -8.08
N PRO A 106 12.86 -3.86 -8.35
CA PRO A 106 13.26 -5.27 -8.42
C PRO A 106 14.36 -5.53 -9.47
N TRP A 107 14.33 -4.82 -10.60
CA TRP A 107 15.34 -4.95 -11.67
C TRP A 107 16.75 -4.47 -11.28
N LEU A 108 16.87 -3.72 -10.18
CA LEU A 108 18.17 -3.34 -9.59
C LEU A 108 18.48 -4.12 -8.30
N GLY A 109 17.58 -5.01 -7.86
CA GLY A 109 17.68 -5.65 -6.55
C GLY A 109 17.63 -4.67 -5.37
N ASP A 110 17.03 -3.49 -5.56
CA ASP A 110 17.03 -2.42 -4.58
C ASP A 110 15.66 -2.25 -3.93
N ILE A 111 15.65 -2.16 -2.60
CA ILE A 111 14.46 -1.90 -1.79
C ILE A 111 14.83 -1.04 -0.59
N THR A 112 14.09 0.04 -0.40
CA THR A 112 14.40 1.05 0.61
C THR A 112 13.15 1.52 1.32
N MET A 113 13.30 1.84 2.61
CA MET A 113 12.26 2.49 3.40
C MET A 113 12.50 3.99 3.31
N LEU A 114 11.55 4.69 2.70
CA LEU A 114 11.58 6.13 2.50
C LEU A 114 11.10 6.90 3.72
N ASP A 115 10.09 6.36 4.40
CA ASP A 115 9.45 6.99 5.55
C ASP A 115 8.80 5.92 6.41
N GLU A 116 8.76 6.19 7.71
CA GLU A 116 8.18 5.34 8.73
C GLU A 116 7.57 6.23 9.79
N LYS A 117 6.29 6.00 10.12
CA LYS A 117 5.63 6.66 11.25
C LYS A 117 4.81 5.64 12.03
N CYS A 118 5.23 5.43 13.27
CA CYS A 118 4.48 4.88 14.37
C CYS A 118 4.47 6.00 15.44
#